data_AF-A0A3N5VZ52-F1
#
_entry.id   AF-A0A3N5VZ52-F1
#
_cell.length_a   1.000
_cell.length_b   1.000
_cell.length_c   1.000
_cell.angle_alpha   90.00
_cell.angle_beta   90.00
_cell.angle_gamma   90.00
#
_symmetry.space_group_name_H-M   'P 1'
#
loop_
_entity.id
_entity.type
_entity.pdbx_description
1 polymer ?
#
loop_
_entity_poly.entity_id
_entity_poly.type
_entity_poly.pdbx_seq_one_letter_code
_entity_poly.pdbx_strand_id
1 'polypeptide(L)'
;MRSAPSNSSIEQAELSIEKAFDKVLAAEEAGGNVTALILKLNSAGELLASAQNAYQSGNIANAKDDAVTAQLIADQVASDASTLIDSSITSGRVNFLTTAIFSLVGASLFLIILFLVWRSVKRSYMRKLDRLKPEGIT
;
A
#
# COMPACT_ATOMS: atom_id res chain seq x y z
N MET A 1 -38.01 25.17 1.16
CA MET A 1 -36.56 24.86 1.14
C MET A 1 -35.87 25.96 0.37
N ARG A 2 -35.08 26.81 1.04
CA ARG A 2 -34.44 27.97 0.43
C ARG A 2 -33.04 27.52 -0.01
N SER A 3 -32.85 27.25 -1.29
CA SER A 3 -31.52 27.04 -1.86
C SER A 3 -30.75 28.35 -1.69
N ALA A 4 -29.79 28.35 -0.77
CA ALA A 4 -28.81 29.43 -0.68
C ALA A 4 -28.07 29.53 -2.04
N PRO A 5 -27.68 30.73 -2.49
CA PRO A 5 -26.83 30.84 -3.66
C PRO A 5 -25.56 30.02 -3.40
N SER A 6 -25.27 29.03 -4.26
CA SER A 6 -24.11 28.17 -4.08
C SER A 6 -22.85 28.98 -4.40
N ASN A 7 -21.95 29.08 -3.44
CA ASN A 7 -20.59 29.53 -3.73
C ASN A 7 -19.82 28.33 -4.27
N SER A 8 -19.32 28.44 -5.51
CA SER A 8 -18.55 27.37 -6.16
C SER A 8 -17.40 26.82 -5.32
N SER A 9 -16.82 27.61 -4.40
CA SER A 9 -15.77 27.15 -3.48
C SER A 9 -16.28 26.28 -2.34
N ILE A 10 -17.46 26.59 -1.79
CA ILE A 10 -18.09 25.79 -0.73
C ILE A 10 -18.53 24.43 -1.30
N GLU A 11 -19.12 24.44 -2.49
CA GLU A 11 -19.53 23.21 -3.19
C GLU A 11 -18.32 22.32 -3.54
N GLN A 12 -17.22 22.91 -4.00
CA GLN A 12 -15.97 22.17 -4.22
C GLN A 12 -15.39 21.59 -2.93
N ALA A 13 -15.43 22.34 -1.83
CA ALA A 13 -14.97 21.85 -0.54
C ALA A 13 -15.85 20.69 -0.02
N GLU A 14 -17.18 20.77 -0.19
CA GLU A 14 -18.11 19.68 0.12
C GLU A 14 -17.77 18.40 -0.65
N LEU A 15 -17.59 18.51 -1.97
CA LEU A 15 -17.22 17.38 -2.82
C LEU A 15 -15.85 16.78 -2.45
N SER A 16 -14.86 17.62 -2.14
CA SER A 16 -13.55 17.14 -1.68
C SER A 16 -13.64 16.43 -0.32
N ILE A 17 -14.44 16.94 0.62
CA ILE A 17 -14.66 16.30 1.92
C ILE A 17 -15.36 14.96 1.76
N GLU A 18 -16.41 14.87 0.93
CA GLU A 18 -17.11 13.62 0.63
C GLU A 18 -16.14 12.58 0.05
N LYS A 19 -15.37 12.96 -0.97
CA LYS A 19 -14.37 12.09 -1.58
C LYS A 19 -13.29 11.65 -0.59
N ALA A 20 -12.87 12.55 0.31
CA ALA A 20 -11.90 12.23 1.34
C ALA A 20 -12.47 11.25 2.37
N PHE A 21 -13.75 11.38 2.73
CA PHE A 21 -14.45 10.44 3.61
C PHE A 21 -14.47 9.03 2.99
N ASP A 22 -14.85 8.90 1.71
CA ASP A 22 -14.84 7.62 1.00
C ASP A 22 -13.45 6.97 0.99
N LYS A 23 -12.41 7.77 0.79
CA LYS A 23 -11.03 7.27 0.80
C LYS A 23 -10.57 6.84 2.18
N VAL A 24 -10.94 7.57 3.23
CA VAL A 24 -10.66 7.19 4.61
C VAL A 24 -11.37 5.89 4.97
N LEU A 25 -12.63 5.74 4.59
CA LEU A 25 -13.39 4.50 4.79
C LEU A 25 -12.71 3.32 4.08
N ALA A 26 -12.32 3.48 2.82
CA ALA A 26 -11.59 2.45 2.09
C ALA A 26 -10.23 2.10 2.74
N ALA A 27 -9.55 3.09 3.35
CA ALA A 27 -8.31 2.87 4.09
C ALA A 27 -8.54 2.09 5.39
N GLU A 28 -9.63 2.36 6.10
CA GLU A 28 -10.06 1.62 7.29
C GLU A 28 -10.44 0.17 6.93
N GLU A 29 -11.21 -0.03 5.86
CA GLU A 29 -11.58 -1.36 5.34
C GLU A 29 -10.35 -2.18 4.92
N ALA A 30 -9.30 -1.51 4.43
CA ALA A 30 -8.00 -2.11 4.15
C ALA A 30 -7.16 -2.40 5.42
N GLY A 31 -7.69 -2.13 6.61
CA GLY A 31 -7.03 -2.35 7.91
C GLY A 31 -6.03 -1.26 8.31
N GLY A 32 -6.05 -0.10 7.64
CA GLY A 32 -5.21 1.05 7.98
C GLY A 32 -5.69 1.78 9.23
N ASN A 33 -4.76 2.33 10.03
CA ASN A 33 -5.13 3.20 11.15
C ASN A 33 -5.49 4.61 10.65
N VAL A 34 -6.79 4.93 10.65
CA VAL A 34 -7.33 6.18 10.11
C VAL A 34 -7.52 7.29 11.15
N THR A 35 -7.15 7.09 12.41
CA THR A 35 -7.45 8.03 13.52
C THR A 35 -6.99 9.46 13.22
N ALA A 36 -5.76 9.62 12.73
CA ALA A 36 -5.20 10.92 12.39
C ALA A 36 -5.89 11.55 11.17
N LEU A 37 -6.37 10.74 10.23
CA LEU A 37 -7.08 11.20 9.04
C LEU A 37 -8.47 11.72 9.41
N ILE A 38 -9.19 11.02 10.28
CA ILE A 38 -10.49 11.45 10.80
C ILE A 38 -10.37 12.79 11.54
N LEU A 39 -9.33 12.98 12.36
CA LEU A 39 -9.10 14.26 13.05
C LEU A 39 -8.91 15.42 12.07
N LYS A 40 -8.12 15.22 11.00
CA LYS A 40 -7.95 16.23 9.94
C LYS A 40 -9.26 16.49 9.20
N LEU A 41 -10.04 15.45 8.92
CA LEU A 41 -11.33 15.55 8.24
C LEU A 41 -12.34 16.36 9.07
N ASN A 42 -12.34 16.17 10.39
CA ASN A 42 -13.15 16.98 11.31
C ASN A 42 -12.77 18.46 11.24
N SER A 43 -11.48 18.79 11.22
CA SER A 43 -11.02 20.18 11.04
C SER A 43 -11.46 20.76 9.69
N ALA A 44 -11.44 19.98 8.62
CA ALA A 44 -11.97 20.41 7.33
C ALA A 44 -13.49 20.67 7.39
N GLY A 45 -14.24 19.83 8.11
CA GLY A 45 -15.68 20.02 8.34
C GLY A 45 -16.00 21.27 9.15
N GLU A 46 -15.20 21.58 10.18
CA GLU A 46 -15.33 22.82 10.96
C GLU A 46 -15.10 24.07 10.08
N LEU A 47 -14.08 24.04 9.23
CA LEU A 47 -13.81 25.11 8.27
C LEU A 47 -14.95 25.27 7.26
N LEU A 48 -15.51 24.16 6.75
CA LEU A 48 -16.66 24.22 5.85
C LEU A 48 -17.88 24.84 6.54
N ALA A 49 -18.15 24.50 7.80
CA ALA A 49 -19.21 25.12 8.59
C ALA A 49 -18.96 26.62 8.80
N SER A 50 -17.72 27.02 9.08
CA SER A 50 -17.31 28.43 9.14
C SER A 50 -17.55 29.15 7.82
N ALA A 51 -17.18 28.51 6.69
CA ALA A 51 -17.39 29.04 5.36
C ALA A 51 -18.86 29.30 5.05
N GLN A 52 -19.74 28.34 5.37
CA GLN A 52 -21.19 28.46 5.20
C GLN A 52 -21.76 29.60 6.06
N ASN A 53 -21.30 29.75 7.32
CA ASN A 53 -21.73 30.83 8.21
C ASN A 53 -21.24 32.21 7.72
N ALA A 54 -19.99 32.31 7.27
CA ALA A 54 -19.42 33.51 6.68
C ALA A 54 -20.18 33.92 5.42
N TYR A 55 -20.59 32.95 4.59
CA TYR A 55 -21.39 33.20 3.40
C TYR A 55 -22.77 33.75 3.75
N GLN A 56 -23.45 33.15 4.73
CA GLN A 56 -24.77 33.59 5.19
C GLN A 56 -24.75 34.99 5.80
N SER A 57 -23.64 35.38 6.43
CA SER A 57 -23.45 36.73 6.99
C SER A 57 -22.98 37.77 5.97
N GLY A 58 -22.81 37.38 4.69
CA GLY A 58 -22.37 38.27 3.61
C GLY A 58 -20.85 38.49 3.57
N ASN A 59 -20.08 37.81 4.41
CA ASN A 59 -18.61 37.85 4.39
C ASN A 59 -18.07 36.84 3.36
N ILE A 60 -18.17 37.20 2.08
CA ILE A 60 -17.82 36.32 0.97
C ILE A 60 -16.32 36.00 0.91
N ALA A 61 -15.47 36.93 1.37
CA ALA A 61 -14.01 36.73 1.37
C ALA A 61 -13.61 35.60 2.34
N ASN A 62 -14.08 35.68 3.59
CA ASN A 62 -13.79 34.64 4.58
C ASN A 62 -14.45 33.31 4.20
N ALA A 63 -15.67 33.36 3.65
CA ALA A 63 -16.34 32.16 3.15
C ALA A 63 -15.51 31.41 2.10
N LYS A 64 -14.86 32.17 1.21
CA LYS A 64 -13.99 31.58 0.19
C LYS A 64 -12.70 31.02 0.80
N ASP A 65 -12.06 31.77 1.70
CA ASP A 65 -10.79 31.36 2.32
C ASP A 65 -10.95 30.09 3.17
N ASP A 66 -11.99 30.05 4.00
CA ASP A 66 -12.34 28.89 4.83
C ASP A 66 -12.66 27.66 3.94
N ALA A 67 -13.43 27.85 2.86
CA ALA A 67 -13.77 26.77 1.95
C ALA A 67 -12.55 26.21 1.19
N VAL A 68 -11.68 27.09 0.69
CA VAL A 68 -10.44 26.67 0.01
C VAL A 68 -9.52 25.92 0.97
N THR A 69 -9.44 26.37 2.22
CA THR A 69 -8.64 25.69 3.26
C THR A 69 -9.23 24.32 3.60
N ALA A 70 -10.55 24.23 3.75
CA ALA A 70 -11.25 22.96 3.96
C ALA A 70 -10.99 21.98 2.80
N GLN A 71 -11.08 22.45 1.56
CA GLN A 71 -10.79 21.67 0.35
C GLN A 71 -9.36 21.13 0.37
N LEU A 72 -8.37 21.98 0.68
CA LEU A 72 -6.96 21.59 0.69
C LEU A 72 -6.67 20.50 1.74
N ILE A 73 -7.25 20.63 2.93
CA ILE A 73 -7.12 19.60 3.98
C ILE A 73 -7.78 18.30 3.52
N ALA A 74 -8.98 18.36 2.94
CA ALA A 74 -9.70 17.19 2.46
C ALA A 74 -8.93 16.47 1.34
N ASP A 75 -8.40 17.20 0.35
CA ASP A 75 -7.59 16.64 -0.73
C ASP A 75 -6.32 15.97 -0.18
N GLN A 76 -5.67 16.58 0.82
CA GLN A 76 -4.53 15.97 1.49
C GLN A 76 -4.91 14.70 2.25
N VAL A 77 -6.05 14.68 2.96
CA VAL A 77 -6.56 13.49 3.64
C VAL A 77 -6.86 12.37 2.63
N ALA A 78 -7.48 12.67 1.49
CA ALA A 78 -7.74 11.69 0.44
C ALA A 78 -6.44 11.07 -0.12
N SER A 79 -5.38 11.88 -0.27
CA SER A 79 -4.05 11.43 -0.69
C SER A 79 -3.37 10.56 0.37
N ASP A 80 -3.37 11.00 1.62
CA ASP A 80 -2.79 10.26 2.75
C ASP A 80 -3.52 8.90 2.93
N ALA A 81 -4.86 8.89 2.82
CA ALA A 81 -5.67 7.68 2.86
C ALA A 81 -5.34 6.70 1.73
N SER A 82 -5.15 7.21 0.51
CA SER A 82 -4.75 6.37 -0.64
C SER A 82 -3.38 5.72 -0.42
N THR A 83 -2.44 6.45 0.17
CA THR A 83 -1.11 5.93 0.54
C THR A 83 -1.21 4.83 1.61
N LEU A 84 -2.15 4.98 2.55
CA LEU A 84 -2.41 3.99 3.59
C LEU A 84 -2.97 2.69 2.98
N ILE A 85 -3.90 2.79 2.03
CA ILE A 85 -4.43 1.64 1.27
C ILE A 85 -3.29 0.91 0.56
N ASP A 86 -2.44 1.63 -0.16
CA ASP A 86 -1.31 1.04 -0.89
C ASP A 86 -0.32 0.35 0.04
N SER A 87 -0.08 0.93 1.22
CA SER A 87 0.81 0.36 2.25
C SER A 87 0.23 -0.94 2.83
N SER A 88 -1.08 -0.99 3.07
CA SER A 88 -1.79 -2.17 3.54
C SER A 88 -1.78 -3.30 2.51
N ILE A 89 -1.97 -2.98 1.22
CA ILE A 89 -1.94 -3.96 0.12
C ILE A 89 -0.49 -4.46 -0.12
N THR A 90 0.49 -3.56 -0.10
CA THR A 90 1.88 -3.88 -0.45
C THR A 90 2.58 -4.72 0.61
N SER A 91 2.28 -4.48 1.89
CA SER A 91 2.87 -5.23 3.01
C SER A 91 2.58 -6.74 2.92
N GLY A 92 1.44 -7.15 2.36
CA GLY A 92 1.13 -8.56 2.13
C GLY A 92 1.91 -9.19 0.95
N ARG A 93 2.24 -8.41 -0.07
CA ARG A 93 2.77 -8.93 -1.35
C ARG A 93 4.29 -9.08 -1.36
N VAL A 94 5.02 -8.16 -0.71
CA VAL A 94 6.49 -8.17 -0.70
C VAL A 94 7.05 -9.31 0.17
N ASN A 95 6.43 -9.57 1.31
CA ASN A 95 6.82 -10.68 2.19
C ASN A 95 6.54 -12.04 1.56
N PHE A 96 5.45 -12.16 0.79
CA PHE A 96 5.12 -13.41 0.11
C PHE A 96 6.10 -13.71 -1.04
N LEU A 97 6.41 -12.69 -1.87
CA LEU A 97 7.33 -12.86 -3.00
C LEU A 97 8.77 -13.09 -2.57
N THR A 98 9.25 -12.38 -1.54
CA THR A 98 10.61 -12.60 -1.00
C THR A 98 10.75 -14.02 -0.43
N THR A 99 9.79 -14.48 0.37
CA THR A 99 9.79 -15.85 0.91
C THR A 99 9.72 -16.91 -0.19
N ALA A 100 8.90 -16.70 -1.23
CA ALA A 100 8.80 -17.61 -2.37
C ALA A 100 10.10 -17.69 -3.19
N ILE A 101 10.77 -16.56 -3.42
CA ILE A 101 12.05 -16.51 -4.15
C ILE A 101 13.17 -17.21 -3.36
N PHE A 102 13.24 -17.01 -2.04
CA PHE A 102 14.22 -17.71 -1.20
C PHE A 102 14.05 -19.23 -1.23
N SER A 103 12.80 -19.72 -1.26
CA SER A 103 12.51 -21.16 -1.36
C SER A 103 12.98 -21.76 -2.69
N LEU A 104 12.71 -21.06 -3.81
CA LEU A 104 13.06 -21.55 -5.15
C LEU A 104 14.58 -21.61 -5.38
N VAL A 105 15.30 -20.57 -4.94
CA VAL A 105 16.77 -20.51 -5.06
C VAL A 105 17.43 -21.55 -4.16
N GLY A 106 16.95 -21.69 -2.92
CA GLY A 106 17.45 -22.70 -1.98
C GLY A 106 17.27 -24.13 -2.50
N ALA A 107 16.07 -24.46 -3.01
CA ALA A 107 15.79 -25.78 -3.60
C ALA A 107 16.69 -26.06 -4.81
N SER A 108 16.90 -25.07 -5.69
CA SER A 108 17.74 -25.20 -6.87
C SER A 108 19.21 -25.48 -6.50
N LEU A 109 19.76 -24.72 -5.55
CA LEU A 109 21.13 -24.94 -5.05
C LEU A 109 21.30 -26.30 -4.39
N PHE A 110 20.31 -26.73 -3.59
CA PHE A 110 20.32 -28.05 -2.95
C PHE A 110 20.38 -29.19 -3.99
N LEU A 111 19.56 -29.12 -5.04
CA LEU A 111 19.56 -30.10 -6.12
C LEU A 111 20.89 -30.13 -6.89
N ILE A 112 21.49 -28.95 -7.15
CA ILE A 112 22.79 -28.85 -7.83
C ILE A 112 23.88 -29.52 -6.99
N ILE A 113 23.95 -29.22 -5.69
CA ILE A 113 24.94 -29.81 -4.78
C ILE A 113 24.75 -31.32 -4.69
N LEU A 114 23.51 -31.79 -4.51
CA LEU A 114 23.19 -33.22 -4.46
C LEU A 114 23.62 -33.94 -5.73
N PHE A 115 23.35 -33.33 -6.90
CA PHE A 115 23.76 -33.86 -8.20
C PHE A 115 25.28 -33.92 -8.37
N LEU A 116 26.00 -32.89 -7.94
CA LEU A 116 27.47 -32.85 -7.99
C LEU A 116 28.12 -33.89 -7.07
N VAL A 117 27.58 -34.06 -5.86
CA VAL A 117 28.03 -35.10 -4.92
C VAL A 117 27.77 -36.48 -5.51
N TRP A 118 26.57 -36.75 -6.00
CA TRP A 118 26.22 -38.01 -6.65
C TRP A 118 27.14 -38.33 -7.84
N ARG A 119 27.39 -37.34 -8.70
CA ARG A 119 28.28 -37.49 -9.86
C ARG A 119 29.72 -37.80 -9.45
N SER A 120 30.22 -37.13 -8.40
CA SER A 120 31.57 -37.36 -7.87
C SER A 120 31.71 -38.75 -7.25
N VAL A 121 30.71 -39.17 -6.46
CA VAL A 121 30.63 -40.52 -5.88
C VAL A 121 30.63 -41.57 -6.99
N LYS A 122 29.71 -41.48 -7.96
CA LYS A 122 29.64 -42.43 -9.08
C LYS A 122 30.97 -42.54 -9.84
N ARG A 123 31.63 -41.40 -10.10
CA ARG A 123 32.94 -41.36 -10.77
C ARG A 123 34.02 -42.04 -9.93
N SER A 124 34.00 -41.86 -8.60
CA SER A 124 34.95 -42.50 -7.69
C SER A 124 34.72 -44.01 -7.58
N TYR A 125 33.47 -44.45 -7.47
CA TYR A 125 33.10 -45.86 -7.43
C TYR A 125 33.50 -46.59 -8.72
N MET A 126 33.24 -46.02 -9.90
CA MET A 126 33.65 -46.65 -11.16
C MET A 126 35.17 -46.74 -11.31
N ARG A 127 35.93 -45.71 -10.91
CA ARG A 127 37.40 -45.79 -10.87
C ARG A 127 37.93 -46.86 -9.92
N LYS A 128 37.22 -47.15 -8.83
CA LYS A 128 37.58 -48.23 -7.90
C LYS A 128 37.26 -49.61 -8.45
N LEU A 129 36.18 -49.75 -9.23
CA LEU A 129 35.81 -51.00 -9.90
C LEU A 129 36.81 -51.40 -10.99
N ASP A 130 37.35 -50.46 -11.76
CA ASP A 130 38.38 -50.75 -12.78
C ASP A 130 39.71 -51.22 -12.16
N ARG A 131 40.02 -50.79 -10.93
CA ARG A 131 41.19 -51.27 -10.17
C ARG A 131 41.00 -52.65 -9.52
N LEU A 132 39.77 -53.16 -9.49
CA LEU A 132 39.42 -54.46 -8.90
C LEU A 132 39.12 -55.52 -9.95
N LYS A 133 39.31 -55.25 -11.24
CA LYS A 133 39.34 -56.31 -12.25
C LYS A 133 40.62 -57.12 -11.98
N PRO A 134 40.53 -58.35 -11.45
CA PRO A 134 41.73 -59.13 -11.22
C PRO A 134 42.34 -59.38 -12.60
N GLU A 135 43.58 -58.97 -12.76
CA GLU A 135 44.41 -59.42 -13.87
C GLU A 135 44.29 -60.94 -13.87
N GLY A 136 43.67 -61.45 -14.93
CA GLY A 136 43.49 -62.88 -15.13
C GLY A 136 44.88 -63.51 -15.07
N ILE A 137 45.08 -64.29 -14.02
CA ILE A 137 46.14 -65.27 -13.84
C ILE A 137 46.24 -66.07 -15.15
N THR A 138 47.24 -65.76 -15.97
CA THR A 138 47.73 -66.62 -17.06
C THR A 138 48.96 -67.35 -16.60
#